data_AF-A0A2E9E2S9-F1
#
_entry.id   AF-A0A2E9E2S9-F1
#
_cell.length_a   1.000
_cell.length_b   1.000
_cell.length_c   1.000
_cell.angle_alpha   90.00
_cell.angle_beta   90.00
_cell.angle_gamma   90.00
#
_symmetry.space_group_name_H-M   'P 1'
#
loop_
_entity.id
_entity.type
_entity.pdbx_description
1 polymer ?
#
loop_
_entity_poly.entity_id
_entity_poly.type
_entity_poly.pdbx_seq_one_letter_code
_entity_poly.pdbx_strand_id
1 'polypeptide(L)'
;MTKFQWNKSVMELTEKGAVESTVNTSGTYVMQLRYTNDAYLYVTPKYSSDQDLPDNIAVTLAMPPSMALMFDRADIQKIATKTQEGMLPEFGVSMTHQSVTGGVALFFVIVAH
;
A
#
# COMPACT_ATOMS: atom_id res chain seq x y z
N MET A 1 -15.76 1.13 1.64
CA MET A 1 -15.86 -0.28 1.21
C MET A 1 -15.65 -1.16 2.42
N THR A 2 -16.59 -2.06 2.71
CA THR A 2 -16.51 -2.97 3.86
C THR A 2 -15.43 -4.04 3.66
N LYS A 3 -15.03 -4.73 4.73
CA LYS A 3 -14.03 -5.82 4.63
C LYS A 3 -14.49 -6.93 3.70
N PHE A 4 -15.76 -7.31 3.76
CA PHE A 4 -16.33 -8.31 2.86
C PHE A 4 -16.20 -7.89 1.39
N GLN A 5 -16.57 -6.64 1.08
CA GLN A 5 -16.45 -6.09 -0.27
C GLN A 5 -15.00 -6.07 -0.74
N TRP A 6 -14.07 -5.61 0.10
CA TRP A 6 -12.64 -5.61 -0.20
C TRP A 6 -12.12 -7.02 -0.49
N ASN A 7 -12.34 -7.97 0.41
CA ASN A 7 -11.87 -9.33 0.27
C ASN A 7 -12.42 -9.96 -1.03
N LYS A 8 -13.70 -9.76 -1.31
CA LYS A 8 -14.32 -10.22 -2.56
C LYS A 8 -13.64 -9.61 -3.79
N SER A 9 -13.42 -8.30 -3.81
CA SER A 9 -12.73 -7.63 -4.93
C SER A 9 -11.30 -8.13 -5.13
N VAL A 10 -10.54 -8.35 -4.05
CA VAL A 10 -9.18 -8.89 -4.16
C VAL A 10 -9.20 -10.30 -4.73
N MET A 11 -10.11 -11.18 -4.26
CA MET A 11 -10.26 -12.52 -4.81
C MET A 11 -10.57 -12.50 -6.32
N GLU A 12 -11.51 -11.66 -6.75
CA GLU A 12 -11.87 -11.52 -8.17
C GLU A 12 -10.69 -11.06 -9.03
N LEU A 13 -9.81 -10.20 -8.50
CA LEU A 13 -8.61 -9.76 -9.20
C LEU A 13 -7.54 -10.85 -9.24
N THR A 14 -7.40 -11.62 -8.16
CA THR A 14 -6.47 -12.75 -8.07
C THR A 14 -6.86 -13.85 -9.06
N GLU A 15 -8.15 -14.19 -9.15
CA GLU A 15 -8.67 -15.18 -10.12
C GLU A 15 -8.40 -14.79 -11.57
N LYS A 16 -8.35 -13.48 -11.86
CA LYS A 16 -8.00 -12.94 -13.18
C LYS A 16 -6.48 -12.88 -13.42
N GLY A 17 -5.66 -13.24 -12.44
CA GLY A 17 -4.20 -13.11 -12.50
C GLY A 17 -3.72 -11.66 -12.53
N ALA A 18 -4.56 -10.69 -12.14
CA ALA A 18 -4.20 -9.28 -12.16
C ALA A 18 -3.36 -8.88 -10.94
N VAL A 19 -3.52 -9.60 -9.83
CA VAL A 19 -2.81 -9.39 -8.56
C VAL A 19 -2.47 -10.73 -7.93
N GLU A 20 -1.50 -10.73 -7.03
CA GLU A 20 -1.31 -11.80 -6.05
C GLU A 20 -1.96 -11.38 -4.73
N SER A 21 -2.33 -12.34 -3.89
CA SER A 21 -2.95 -12.00 -2.60
C SER A 21 -2.64 -13.01 -1.51
N THR A 22 -2.49 -12.52 -0.28
CA THR A 22 -2.38 -13.33 0.94
C THR A 22 -3.40 -12.86 1.97
N VAL A 23 -3.75 -13.70 2.95
CA VAL A 23 -4.68 -13.32 4.02
C VAL A 23 -3.87 -13.01 5.28
N ASN A 24 -4.10 -11.83 5.87
CA ASN A 24 -3.44 -11.46 7.12
C ASN A 24 -4.13 -12.13 8.33
N THR A 25 -3.52 -11.97 9.52
CA THR A 25 -4.04 -12.56 10.78
C THR A 25 -5.43 -12.06 11.18
N SER A 26 -5.86 -10.91 10.67
CA SER A 26 -7.20 -10.35 10.88
C SER A 26 -8.22 -10.82 9.84
N GLY A 27 -7.86 -11.74 8.95
CA GLY A 27 -8.74 -12.24 7.89
C GLY A 27 -9.01 -11.21 6.77
N THR A 28 -8.16 -10.19 6.63
CA THR A 28 -8.23 -9.22 5.53
C THR A 28 -7.21 -9.60 4.47
N TYR A 29 -7.61 -9.59 3.20
CA TYR A 29 -6.69 -9.86 2.11
C TYR A 29 -5.71 -8.69 1.93
N VAL A 30 -4.43 -9.03 1.84
CA VAL A 30 -3.35 -8.17 1.38
C VAL A 30 -3.29 -8.32 -0.14
N MET A 31 -3.54 -7.23 -0.86
CA MET A 31 -3.39 -7.20 -2.31
C MET A 31 -1.94 -6.86 -2.66
N GLN A 32 -1.32 -7.65 -3.54
CA GLN A 32 0.04 -7.45 -4.04
C GLN A 32 0.01 -7.22 -5.55
N LEU A 33 0.50 -6.06 -5.99
CA LEU A 33 0.76 -5.77 -7.40
C LEU A 33 2.26 -5.83 -7.66
N ARG A 34 2.65 -6.56 -8.70
CA ARG A 34 4.03 -6.58 -9.20
C ARG A 34 4.15 -5.69 -10.42
N TYR A 35 5.10 -4.77 -10.41
CA TYR A 35 5.46 -3.96 -11.56
C TYR A 35 6.57 -4.62 -12.39
N THR A 36 6.69 -4.21 -13.65
CA THR A 36 7.69 -4.74 -14.60
C THR A 36 9.14 -4.46 -14.20
N ASN A 37 9.35 -3.49 -13.30
CA ASN A 37 10.66 -3.12 -12.74
C ASN A 37 10.97 -3.84 -11.42
N ASP A 38 10.28 -4.96 -11.13
CA ASP A 38 10.40 -5.74 -9.89
C ASP A 38 10.07 -4.97 -8.60
N ALA A 39 9.41 -3.81 -8.69
CA ALA A 39 8.77 -3.20 -7.53
C ALA A 39 7.46 -3.92 -7.20
N TYR A 40 7.13 -3.95 -5.90
CA TYR A 40 5.90 -4.51 -5.40
C TYR A 40 5.11 -3.45 -4.64
N LEU A 41 3.80 -3.37 -4.88
CA LEU A 41 2.88 -2.57 -4.10
C LEU A 41 1.96 -3.49 -3.31
N TYR A 42 1.99 -3.35 -1.99
CA TYR A 42 1.11 -4.05 -1.07
C TYR A 42 0.05 -3.09 -0.56
N VAL A 43 -1.22 -3.50 -0.59
CA VAL A 43 -2.34 -2.69 -0.10
C VAL A 43 -3.16 -3.51 0.88
N THR A 44 -3.31 -2.99 2.10
CA THR A 44 -4.07 -3.63 3.18
C THR A 44 -4.88 -2.59 3.94
N PRO A 45 -6.21 -2.55 3.75
CA PRO A 45 -7.09 -1.81 4.64
C PRO A 45 -7.12 -2.46 6.02
N LYS A 46 -7.24 -1.63 7.07
CA LYS A 46 -7.46 -2.07 8.45
C LYS A 46 -8.87 -1.74 8.86
N TYR A 47 -9.53 -2.70 9.48
CA TYR A 47 -10.91 -2.62 9.91
C TYR A 47 -11.01 -2.91 11.40
N SER A 48 -11.76 -2.09 12.12
CA SER A 48 -12.19 -2.34 13.50
C SER A 48 -13.37 -3.31 13.55
N SER A 49 -14.17 -3.36 12.49
CA SER A 49 -15.32 -4.26 12.31
C SER A 49 -15.51 -4.66 10.84
N ASP A 50 -16.07 -5.83 10.58
CA ASP A 50 -16.25 -6.36 9.21
C ASP A 50 -17.29 -5.56 8.39
N GLN A 51 -18.21 -4.85 9.05
CA GLN A 51 -19.29 -4.10 8.42
C GLN A 51 -18.95 -2.63 8.17
N ASP A 52 -17.87 -2.14 8.77
CA ASP A 52 -17.53 -0.72 8.74
C ASP A 52 -16.61 -0.37 7.56
N LEU A 53 -16.44 0.93 7.34
CA LEU A 53 -15.37 1.45 6.50
C LEU A 53 -14.01 1.19 7.17
N PRO A 54 -12.92 1.09 6.39
CA PRO A 54 -11.61 0.88 6.98
C PRO A 54 -11.20 2.09 7.84
N ASP A 55 -10.61 1.83 9.00
CA ASP A 55 -10.05 2.88 9.87
C ASP A 55 -8.86 3.56 9.17
N ASN A 56 -8.11 2.81 8.37
CA ASN A 56 -7.04 3.30 7.51
C ASN A 56 -6.70 2.29 6.42
N ILE A 57 -5.92 2.74 5.44
CA ILE A 57 -5.33 1.88 4.42
C ILE A 57 -3.81 1.95 4.56
N ALA A 58 -3.20 0.81 4.84
CA ALA A 58 -1.75 0.65 4.82
C ALA A 58 -1.29 0.27 3.42
N VAL A 59 -0.37 1.04 2.86
CA VAL A 59 0.23 0.80 1.55
C VAL A 59 1.73 0.71 1.71
N THR A 60 2.34 -0.35 1.17
CA THR A 60 3.79 -0.52 1.15
C THR A 60 4.28 -0.60 -0.27
N LEU A 61 5.18 0.29 -0.67
CA LEU A 61 5.92 0.18 -1.93
C LEU A 61 7.31 -0.38 -1.62
N ALA A 62 7.57 -1.62 -2.02
CA ALA A 62 8.87 -2.28 -1.91
C ALA A 62 9.63 -2.14 -3.23
N MET A 63 10.79 -1.49 -3.18
CA MET A 63 11.64 -1.25 -4.35
C MET A 63 12.92 -2.10 -4.29
N PRO A 64 13.30 -2.78 -5.39
CA PRO A 64 14.53 -3.56 -5.49
C PRO A 64 15.79 -2.68 -5.36
N PRO A 65 16.97 -3.29 -5.13
CA PRO A 65 18.16 -2.53 -4.74
C PRO A 65 18.63 -1.58 -5.84
N SER A 66 18.49 -1.97 -7.11
CA SER A 66 18.85 -1.13 -8.26
C SER A 66 18.08 0.18 -8.31
N MET A 67 16.80 0.18 -7.92
CA MET A 67 15.99 1.40 -7.83
C MET A 67 16.19 2.13 -6.51
N ALA A 68 16.39 1.41 -5.41
CA ALA A 68 16.67 2.01 -4.11
C ALA A 68 17.90 2.93 -4.11
N LEU A 69 18.91 2.63 -4.94
CA LEU A 69 20.09 3.49 -5.13
C LEU A 69 19.77 4.84 -5.77
N MET A 70 18.60 4.99 -6.40
CA MET A 70 18.16 6.23 -7.04
C MET A 70 17.34 7.13 -6.11
N PHE A 71 17.04 6.70 -4.90
CA PHE A 71 16.25 7.47 -3.93
C PHE A 71 17.14 7.91 -2.78
N ASP A 72 17.49 9.19 -2.76
CA ASP A 72 18.03 9.80 -1.56
C ASP A 72 16.90 10.29 -0.62
N ARG A 73 17.28 10.85 0.53
CA ARG A 73 16.32 11.36 1.51
C ARG A 73 15.44 12.49 0.94
N ALA A 74 15.97 13.31 0.05
CA ALA A 74 15.22 14.42 -0.56
C ALA A 74 14.20 13.89 -1.58
N ASP A 75 14.55 12.86 -2.34
CA ASP A 75 13.61 12.20 -3.26
C ASP A 75 12.44 11.58 -2.50
N ILE A 76 12.71 10.87 -1.40
CA ILE A 76 11.68 10.29 -0.54
C ILE A 76 10.75 11.37 0.01
N GLN A 77 11.30 12.49 0.52
CA GLN A 77 10.49 13.60 0.99
C GLN A 77 9.61 14.22 -0.11
N LYS A 78 10.17 14.39 -1.31
CA LYS A 78 9.43 14.92 -2.46
C LYS A 78 8.28 14.01 -2.88
N ILE A 79 8.47 12.69 -2.84
CA ILE A 79 7.39 11.72 -3.06
C ILE A 79 6.31 11.89 -2.00
N ALA A 80 6.70 11.98 -0.72
CA ALA A 80 5.76 12.17 0.38
C ALA A 80 4.86 13.40 0.17
N THR A 81 5.48 14.55 -0.11
CA THR A 81 4.76 15.81 -0.32
C THR A 81 3.82 15.71 -1.52
N LYS A 82 4.29 15.19 -2.66
CA LYS A 82 3.46 15.03 -3.85
C LYS A 82 2.29 14.06 -3.63
N THR A 83 2.52 12.97 -2.90
CA THR A 83 1.46 12.02 -2.56
C THR A 83 0.42 12.65 -1.64
N GLN A 84 0.85 13.43 -0.64
CA GLN A 84 -0.06 14.20 0.22
C GLN A 84 -0.88 15.21 -0.59
N GLU A 85 -0.22 16.05 -1.40
CA GLU A 85 -0.87 17.05 -2.24
C GLU A 85 -1.89 16.42 -3.20
N GLY A 86 -1.57 15.26 -3.79
CA GLY A 86 -2.45 14.58 -4.74
C GLY A 86 -3.65 13.85 -4.11
N MET A 87 -3.66 13.68 -2.78
CA MET A 87 -4.74 13.00 -2.05
C MET A 87 -5.57 13.95 -1.17
N LEU A 88 -5.16 15.21 -1.08
CA LEU A 88 -5.93 16.26 -0.41
C LEU A 88 -7.00 16.84 -1.36
N PRO A 89 -8.12 17.35 -0.79
CA PRO A 89 -8.43 17.41 0.64
C PRO A 89 -9.07 16.13 1.22
N GLU A 90 -9.31 15.10 0.42
CA GLU A 90 -10.17 13.97 0.80
C GLU A 90 -9.52 13.02 1.81
N PHE A 91 -8.19 12.93 1.83
CA PHE A 91 -7.46 12.00 2.68
C PHE A 91 -6.29 12.64 3.41
N GLY A 92 -6.13 12.24 4.69
CA GLY A 92 -4.90 12.43 5.43
C GLY A 92 -3.91 11.32 5.09
N VAL A 93 -2.69 11.68 4.69
CA VAL A 93 -1.63 10.71 4.36
C VAL A 93 -0.42 10.93 5.26
N SER A 94 0.06 9.86 5.88
CA SER A 94 1.36 9.83 6.56
C SER A 94 2.28 8.84 5.86
N MET A 95 3.59 9.15 5.82
CA MET A 95 4.58 8.32 5.14
C MET A 95 5.82 8.13 6.01
N THR A 96 6.33 6.90 6.05
CA THR A 96 7.65 6.54 6.59
C THR A 96 8.42 5.69 5.59
N HIS A 97 9.71 5.46 5.82
CA HIS A 97 10.53 4.60 4.97
C HIS A 97 11.52 3.79 5.79
N GLN A 98 11.92 2.64 5.25
CA GLN A 98 12.98 1.81 5.82
C GLN A 98 13.86 1.24 4.70
N SER A 99 15.17 1.33 4.89
CA SER A 99 16.12 0.53 4.11
C SER A 99 16.06 -0.91 4.60
N VAL A 100 15.68 -1.82 3.71
CA VAL A 100 15.66 -3.27 3.98
C VAL A 100 16.84 -3.90 3.23
N THR A 101 17.30 -5.08 3.67
CA THR A 101 18.48 -5.73 3.07
C THR A 101 18.25 -5.98 1.58
N GLY A 102 18.81 -5.11 0.73
CA GLY A 102 18.61 -5.11 -0.71
C GLY A 102 17.50 -4.20 -1.24
N GLY A 103 17.05 -3.15 -0.55
CA GLY A 103 16.04 -2.25 -1.13
C GLY A 103 15.57 -1.13 -0.21
N VAL A 104 14.54 -0.41 -0.65
CA VAL A 104 13.82 0.60 0.15
C VAL A 104 12.35 0.24 0.15
N ALA A 105 11.75 0.21 1.34
CA ALA A 105 10.32 0.12 1.53
C ALA A 105 9.78 1.50 1.94
N LEU A 106 8.79 2.01 1.21
CA LEU A 106 8.02 3.18 1.59
C LEU A 106 6.68 2.73 2.16
N PHE A 107 6.32 3.23 3.34
CA PHE A 107 5.08 2.90 4.03
C PHE A 107 4.18 4.13 4.04
N PHE A 108 2.96 3.98 3.58
CA PHE A 108 1.93 4.99 3.61
C PHE A 108 0.77 4.52 4.47
N VAL A 109 0.24 5.40 5.31
CA VAL A 109 -1.03 5.21 6.00
C VAL A 109 -1.96 6.31 5.54
N ILE A 110 -3.06 5.91 4.91
CA ILE A 110 -4.09 6.77 4.35
C ILE A 110 -5.32 6.68 5.24
N VAL A 111 -5.85 7.82 5.67
CA VAL A 111 -7.02 7.95 6.54
C VAL A 111 -8.02 8.87 5.86
N ALA A 112 -9.30 8.47 5.79
CA ALA A 112 -10.37 9.34 5.30
C ALA A 112 -10.66 10.44 6.33
N HIS A 113 -10.95 11.65 5.85
CA HIS A 113 -11.43 12.75 6.69
C HIS A 113 -12.88 12.57 7.14
#